data_AF-A0A485M179-F1
#
_entry.id   AF-A0A485M179-F1
#
_cell.length_a   1.000
_cell.length_b   1.000
_cell.length_c   1.000
_cell.angle_alpha   90.00
_cell.angle_beta   90.00
_cell.angle_gamma   90.00
#
_symmetry.space_group_name_H-M   'P 1'
#
loop_
_entity.id
_entity.type
_entity.pdbx_description
1 polymer ?
#
loop_
_entity_poly.entity_id
_entity_poly.type
_entity_poly.pdbx_seq_one_letter_code
_entity_poly.pdbx_strand_id
1 'polypeptide(L)' 'MPVILDREQDYETWLAPAETGSLKGLLGTYRGKMEFYPVSSLVNSPKNDHPGLIQRSGI' A
#
# COMPACT_ATOMS: atom_id res chain seq x y z
N MET A 1 1.82 -3.68 7.71
CA MET A 1 2.32 -3.06 6.46
C MET A 1 1.84 -3.91 5.30
N PRO A 2 1.28 -3.31 4.24
CA PRO A 2 0.92 -4.07 3.05
C PRO A 2 2.17 -4.65 2.39
N VAL A 3 2.01 -5.77 1.70
CA VAL A 3 2.99 -6.23 0.70
C VAL A 3 2.84 -5.30 -0.51
N ILE A 4 3.93 -4.67 -0.93
CA ILE A 4 3.94 -3.75 -2.07
C ILE A 4 4.76 -4.41 -3.17
N LEU A 5 4.13 -4.63 -4.31
CA LEU A 5 4.79 -5.12 -5.53
C LEU A 5 5.29 -3.91 -6.30
N ASP A 6 6.59 -3.65 -6.26
CA ASP A 6 7.22 -2.47 -6.87
C ASP A 6 7.88 -2.74 -8.22
N ARG A 7 7.92 -4.01 -8.61
CA ARG A 7 8.42 -4.48 -9.90
C ARG A 7 7.26 -4.99 -10.73
N GLU A 8 7.24 -4.59 -12.00
CA GLU A 8 6.24 -5.03 -12.97
C GLU A 8 6.17 -6.55 -13.05
N GLN A 9 7.32 -7.24 -13.02
CA GLN A 9 7.35 -8.71 -13.10
C GLN A 9 6.69 -9.39 -11.89
N ASP A 10 6.79 -8.78 -10.70
CA ASP A 10 6.18 -9.31 -9.49
C ASP A 10 4.65 -9.13 -9.54
N TYR A 11 4.18 -8.02 -10.12
CA TYR A 11 2.76 -7.76 -10.40
C TYR A 11 2.19 -8.76 -11.41
N GLU A 12 2.86 -8.95 -12.55
CA GLU A 12 2.46 -9.93 -13.56
C GLU A 12 2.42 -11.36 -12.99
N THR A 13 3.43 -11.72 -12.19
CA THR A 13 3.48 -13.02 -11.52
C THR A 13 2.32 -13.20 -10.54
N TRP A 14 1.91 -12.13 -9.86
CA TRP A 14 0.76 -12.14 -8.94
C TRP A 14 -0.58 -12.34 -9.65
N LEU A 15 -0.74 -11.79 -10.86
CA LEU A 15 -1.98 -11.90 -11.64
C LEU A 15 -2.06 -13.16 -12.51
N ALA A 16 -0.92 -13.75 -12.86
CA ALA A 16 -0.86 -14.95 -13.69
C ALA A 16 -1.49 -16.16 -12.98
N PRO A 17 -2.12 -17.08 -13.72
CA PRO A 17 -2.48 -18.40 -13.18
C PRO A 17 -1.20 -19.12 -12.71
N ALA A 18 -1.06 -19.24 -11.40
CA ALA A 18 0.12 -19.81 -10.76
C ALA A 18 -0.29 -20.69 -9.58
N GLU A 19 0.50 -21.74 -9.33
CA GLU A 19 0.38 -22.53 -8.12
C GLU A 19 0.72 -21.67 -6.90
N THR A 20 -0.13 -21.64 -5.88
CA THR A 20 0.03 -20.77 -4.69
C THR A 20 1.41 -20.85 -4.03
N GLY A 21 2.08 -22.00 -4.15
CA GLY A 21 3.44 -22.20 -3.64
C GLY A 21 4.48 -21.26 -4.25
N SER A 22 4.36 -20.92 -5.54
CA SER A 22 5.31 -20.04 -6.23
C SER A 22 5.15 -18.56 -5.82
N LEU A 23 3.95 -18.18 -5.37
CA LEU A 23 3.63 -16.80 -4.95
C LEU A 23 4.21 -16.43 -3.58
N LYS A 24 4.65 -17.41 -2.76
CA LYS A 24 5.18 -17.15 -1.42
C LYS A 24 6.38 -16.18 -1.43
N GLY A 25 7.18 -16.21 -2.50
CA GLY A 25 8.34 -15.31 -2.65
C GLY A 25 7.96 -13.84 -2.76
N LEU A 26 6.73 -13.53 -3.19
CA LEU A 26 6.23 -12.17 -3.37
C LEU A 26 5.79 -11.52 -2.04
N LEU A 27 5.50 -12.33 -1.01
CA LEU A 27 4.91 -11.87 0.25
C LEU A 27 5.96 -11.28 1.23
N GLY A 28 6.81 -10.39 0.72
CA GLY A 28 7.87 -9.74 1.47
C GLY A 28 7.52 -8.33 1.95
N THR A 29 8.33 -7.82 2.88
CA THR A 29 8.31 -6.39 3.24
C THR A 29 8.89 -5.56 2.10
N TYR A 30 8.23 -4.45 1.77
CA TYR A 30 8.73 -3.47 0.80
C TYR A 30 10.08 -2.90 1.22
N ARG A 31 11.03 -2.82 0.28
CA ARG A 31 12.41 -2.37 0.53
C ARG A 31 12.77 -1.02 -0.11
N GLY A 32 11.83 -0.42 -0.84
CA GLY A 32 12.04 0.90 -1.44
C GLY A 32 11.79 2.05 -0.45
N LYS A 33 11.80 3.28 -0.96
CA LYS A 33 11.59 4.47 -0.15
C LYS A 33 10.10 4.64 0.16
N MET A 34 9.76 4.84 1.42
CA MET A 34 8.42 5.22 1.87
C MET A 34 8.50 6.53 2.65
N GLU A 35 7.49 7.37 2.48
CA GLU A 35 7.26 8.55 3.31
C GLU A 35 5.89 8.44 3.99
N PHE A 36 5.80 8.89 5.23
CA PHE A 36 4.56 9.03 5.96
C PHE A 36 4.54 10.40 6.65
N TYR A 37 3.34 10.94 6.87
CA TYR A 37 3.15 12.20 7.57
C TYR A 37 1.84 12.17 8.37
N PRO A 38 1.73 12.95 9.47
CA PRO A 38 0.49 13.08 10.22
C PRO A 38 -0.62 13.69 9.37
N VAL A 39 -1.84 13.18 9.50
CA VAL A 39 -3.06 13.72 8.88
C VAL A 39 -4.12 14.02 9.95
N SER A 40 -5.21 14.66 9.55
CA SER A 40 -6.34 14.92 10.44
C SER A 40 -6.99 13.63 10.95
N SER A 41 -7.42 13.63 12.22
CA SER A 41 -8.17 12.50 12.82
C SER A 41 -9.57 12.31 12.22
N LEU A 42 -10.03 13.23 11.36
CA LEU A 42 -11.25 13.07 10.57
C LEU A 42 -11.25 11.77 9.75
N VAL A 43 -10.07 11.27 9.33
CA VAL A 43 -9.93 10.02 8.55
C VAL A 43 -10.40 8.77 9.32
N ASN A 44 -10.49 8.83 10.64
CA ASN A 44 -10.94 7.70 11.47
C ASN A 44 -12.41 7.36 11.26
N SER A 45 -13.20 8.26 10.68
CA SER A 45 -14.61 8.03 10.36
C SER A 45 -14.77 7.81 8.86
N PRO A 46 -15.25 6.63 8.41
CA PRO A 46 -15.47 6.35 6.98
C PRO A 46 -16.61 7.18 6.36
N LYS A 47 -17.35 7.96 7.16
CA LYS A 47 -18.35 8.91 6.66
C LYS A 47 -17.73 10.16 6.02
N ASN A 48 -16.46 10.45 6.33
CA ASN A 48 -15.74 11.53 5.69
C ASN A 48 -15.06 10.97 4.44
N ASP A 49 -15.38 11.53 3.27
CA ASP A 49 -14.78 11.16 1.99
C ASP A 49 -14.50 12.44 1.18
N HIS A 50 -13.34 13.04 1.45
CA HIS A 50 -12.92 14.27 0.79
C HIS A 50 -11.38 14.37 0.75
N PRO A 51 -10.79 15.12 -0.20
CA PRO A 51 -9.34 15.19 -0.38
C PRO A 51 -8.58 15.72 0.83
N GLY A 52 -9.22 16.51 1.70
CA GLY A 52 -8.62 17.00 2.95
C GLY A 52 -8.14 15.91 3.93
N LEU A 53 -8.57 14.65 3.76
CA LEU A 53 -8.19 13.55 4.65
C LEU A 53 -6.73 13.11 4.52
N ILE A 54 -6.09 13.36 3.37
CA ILE A 54 -4.68 13.04 3.13
C ILE A 54 -3.79 14.29 3.17
N GLN A 55 -4.29 15.43 3.66
CA GLN A 55 -3.45 16.62 3.83
C GLN A 55 -2.61 16.52 5.10
N ARG A 56 -1.38 17.05 5.05
CA ARG A 56 -0.47 17.13 6.19
C ARG A 56 -1.10 17.95 7.31
N SER A 57 -1.15 17.40 8.52
CA SER A 57 -1.58 18.11 9.73
C SER A 57 -0.45 19.01 10.25
N GLY A 58 -0.77 20.24 10.65
CA GLY A 58 0.18 21.17 11.27
C GLY A 58 0.95 22.10 10.30
N ILE A 59 0.37 22.39 9.12
CA ILE A 59 0.80 23.49 8.24
C ILE A 59 -0.14 24.68 8.44
#